data_AF-A0A0K6IQU4-F1
#
_entry.id   AF-A0A0K6IQU4-F1
#
_cell.length_a   1.000
_cell.length_b   1.000
_cell.length_c   1.000
_cell.angle_alpha   90.00
_cell.angle_beta   90.00
_cell.angle_gamma   90.00
#
_symmetry.space_group_name_H-M   'P 1'
#
loop_
_entity.id
_entity.type
_entity.pdbx_description
1 polymer ?
#
loop_
_entity_poly.entity_id
_entity_poly.type
_entity_poly.pdbx_seq_one_letter_code
_entity_poly.pdbx_strand_id
1 'polypeptide(L)'
;MARYGQSFKDRAVARLLPPESVAVQTLARELSISAATLARWRAEALSQPVGERGWSAGARFEAVLSTAAMDEASKGAWCREHGVY
;
A
#
# COMPACT_ATOMS: atom_id res chain seq x y z
N MET A 1 -24.46 -6.70 -0.74
CA MET A 1 -23.15 -6.09 -0.44
C MET A 1 -23.24 -4.59 -0.69
N ALA A 2 -22.86 -3.74 0.26
CA ALA A 2 -22.67 -2.32 -0.01
C ALA A 2 -21.65 -2.18 -1.15
N ARG A 3 -22.02 -1.46 -2.21
CA ARG A 3 -21.19 -1.31 -3.40
C ARG A 3 -20.26 -0.12 -3.17
N TYR A 4 -19.10 -0.37 -2.59
CA TYR A 4 -18.07 0.67 -2.46
C TYR A 4 -17.59 1.07 -3.86
N GLY A 5 -17.45 2.37 -4.11
CA GLY A 5 -16.86 2.86 -5.35
C GLY A 5 -15.41 2.40 -5.48
N GLN A 6 -14.98 2.10 -6.71
CA GLN A 6 -13.63 1.59 -6.98
C GLN A 6 -12.54 2.54 -6.46
N SER A 7 -12.67 3.84 -6.72
CA SER A 7 -11.73 4.87 -6.24
C SER A 7 -11.64 4.99 -4.72
N PHE A 8 -12.71 4.61 -4.00
CA PHE A 8 -12.69 4.54 -2.54
C PHE A 8 -11.93 3.29 -2.07
N LYS A 9 -12.22 2.13 -2.68
CA LYS A 9 -11.51 0.88 -2.40
C LYS A 9 -10.00 1.04 -2.65
N ASP A 10 -9.62 1.66 -3.76
CA ASP A 10 -8.21 1.85 -4.14
C ASP A 10 -7.46 2.72 -3.13
N ARG A 11 -8.09 3.81 -2.66
CA ARG A 11 -7.51 4.64 -1.60
C ARG A 11 -7.38 3.90 -0.28
N ALA A 12 -8.39 3.12 0.11
CA ALA A 12 -8.31 2.32 1.33
C ALA A 12 -7.19 1.27 1.23
N VAL A 13 -7.05 0.60 0.09
CA VAL A 13 -5.99 -0.38 -0.17
C VAL A 13 -4.60 0.27 -0.16
N ALA A 14 -4.44 1.45 -0.77
CA ALA A 14 -3.16 2.16 -0.82
C ALA A 14 -2.59 2.42 0.60
N ARG A 15 -3.47 2.74 1.56
CA ARG A 15 -3.09 2.96 2.96
C ARG A 15 -2.72 1.66 3.70
N LEU A 16 -3.25 0.50 3.27
CA LEU A 16 -2.99 -0.81 3.87
C LEU A 16 -1.72 -1.50 3.34
N LEU A 17 -1.13 -0.94 2.28
CA LEU A 17 0.07 -1.43 1.62
C LEU A 17 1.25 -0.49 1.88
N PRO A 18 2.48 -0.94 1.62
CA PRO A 18 3.62 -0.02 1.58
C PRO A 18 3.35 1.14 0.61
N PRO A 19 3.77 2.37 0.99
CA PRO A 19 4.61 2.70 2.14
C PRO A 19 3.87 2.91 3.46
N GLU A 20 2.58 3.29 3.43
CA GLU A 20 1.85 3.68 4.65
C GLU A 20 1.67 2.52 5.64
N SER A 21 1.38 1.32 5.14
CA SER A 21 1.25 0.08 5.92
C SER A 21 0.37 0.21 7.17
N VAL A 22 -0.71 1.00 7.08
CA VAL A 22 -1.64 1.24 8.19
C VAL A 22 -2.26 -0.08 8.67
N ALA A 23 -2.34 -0.25 9.99
CA ALA A 23 -2.99 -1.41 10.57
C ALA A 23 -4.48 -1.47 10.18
N VAL A 24 -4.94 -2.65 9.75
CA VAL A 24 -6.33 -2.89 9.31
C VAL A 24 -7.35 -2.41 10.35
N GLN A 25 -7.08 -2.61 11.64
CA GLN A 25 -7.98 -2.18 12.73
C GLN A 25 -8.06 -0.66 12.89
N THR A 26 -6.97 0.06 12.61
CA THR A 26 -6.96 1.53 12.65
C THR A 26 -7.79 2.08 11.51
N LEU A 27 -7.58 1.58 10.30
CA LEU A 27 -8.33 2.02 9.12
C LEU A 27 -9.82 1.60 9.19
N ALA A 28 -10.12 0.45 9.79
CA ALA A 28 -11.49 -0.02 10.02
C ALA A 28 -12.29 0.96 10.89
N ARG A 29 -11.68 1.44 11.98
CA ARG A 29 -12.31 2.44 12.87
C ARG A 29 -12.48 3.78 12.15
N GLU A 30 -11.46 4.21 11.41
CA GLU A 30 -11.48 5.50 10.70
C GLU A 30 -12.55 5.54 9.60
N LEU A 31 -12.63 4.49 8.77
CA LEU A 31 -13.56 4.43 7.64
C LEU A 31 -14.94 3.87 8.02
N SER A 32 -15.13 3.43 9.28
CA SER A 32 -16.32 2.70 9.73
C SER A 32 -16.65 1.49 8.84
N ILE A 33 -15.61 0.75 8.44
CA ILE A 33 -15.71 -0.46 7.60
C ILE A 33 -15.22 -1.65 8.41
N SER A 34 -15.86 -2.81 8.24
CA SER A 34 -15.41 -4.03 8.90
C SER A 34 -13.95 -4.36 8.57
N ALA A 35 -13.18 -4.70 9.59
CA ALA A 35 -11.79 -5.15 9.44
C ALA A 35 -11.67 -6.33 8.48
N ALA A 36 -12.65 -7.24 8.47
CA ALA A 36 -12.72 -8.36 7.54
C ALA A 36 -12.78 -7.92 6.07
N THR A 37 -13.53 -6.84 5.77
CA THR A 37 -13.61 -6.31 4.39
C THR A 37 -12.29 -5.71 3.95
N LEU A 38 -11.64 -4.92 4.82
CA LEU A 38 -10.34 -4.32 4.55
C LEU A 38 -9.23 -5.38 4.43
N ALA A 39 -9.25 -6.41 5.28
CA ALA A 39 -8.32 -7.53 5.20
C ALA A 39 -8.46 -8.29 3.87
N ARG A 40 -9.69 -8.53 3.42
CA ARG A 40 -9.95 -9.14 2.11
C ARG A 40 -9.40 -8.28 0.97
N TRP A 41 -9.65 -6.97 0.97
CA TRP A 41 -9.14 -6.08 -0.07
C TRP A 41 -7.61 -6.01 -0.09
N ARG A 42 -6.97 -6.00 1.08
CA ARG A 42 -5.50 -6.08 1.19
C ARG A 42 -4.97 -7.39 0.60
N ALA A 43 -5.60 -8.53 0.93
CA ALA A 43 -5.21 -9.83 0.39
C ALA A 43 -5.37 -9.90 -1.13
N GLU A 44 -6.50 -9.41 -1.67
CA GLU A 44 -6.72 -9.27 -3.12
C GLU A 44 -5.62 -8.43 -3.77
N ALA A 45 -5.27 -7.28 -3.18
CA ALA A 45 -4.24 -6.41 -3.71
C ALA A 45 -2.82 -6.99 -3.62
N LEU A 46 -2.52 -7.79 -2.59
CA LEU A 46 -1.25 -8.51 -2.46
C LEU A 46 -1.14 -9.71 -3.42
N SER A 47 -2.28 -10.28 -3.84
CA SER A 47 -2.32 -11.38 -4.81
C SER A 47 -2.12 -10.91 -6.26
N GLN A 48 -2.20 -9.61 -6.51
CA GLN A 48 -1.96 -9.03 -7.85
C GLN A 48 -0.45 -9.03 -8.15
N PRO A 49 -0.05 -9.38 -9.39
CA PRO A 49 1.35 -9.38 -9.77
C PRO A 49 1.97 -8.00 -9.57
N VAL A 50 3.21 -7.98 -9.07
CA VAL A 50 3.92 -6.78 -8.61
C VAL A 50 3.90 -5.63 -9.62
N GLY A 51 3.96 -5.95 -10.92
CA GLY A 51 3.94 -4.97 -12.00
C GLY A 51 2.63 -4.19 -12.18
N GLU A 52 1.50 -4.71 -11.69
CA GLU A 52 0.20 -4.01 -11.73
C GLU A 52 -0.07 -3.19 -10.46
N ARG A 53 0.80 -3.27 -9.45
CA ARG A 53 0.74 -2.42 -8.25
C ARG A 53 1.19 -1.01 -8.60
N GLY A 54 0.33 -0.27 -9.29
CA GLY A 54 0.57 1.12 -9.64
C GLY A 54 0.91 1.94 -8.40
N TRP A 55 2.08 2.58 -8.41
CA TRP A 55 2.49 3.45 -7.32
C TRP A 55 1.58 4.67 -7.23
N SER A 56 1.12 5.03 -6.03
CA SER A 56 0.46 6.32 -5.81
C SER A 56 1.49 7.46 -5.89
N ALA A 57 1.05 8.70 -6.13
CA ALA A 57 1.95 9.85 -6.17
C ALA A 57 2.67 10.06 -4.82
N GLY A 58 1.94 9.90 -3.70
CA GLY A 58 2.52 9.95 -2.36
C GLY A 58 3.55 8.84 -2.12
N ALA A 59 3.27 7.62 -2.60
CA ALA A 59 4.21 6.51 -2.47
C ALA A 59 5.52 6.74 -3.21
N ARG A 60 5.45 7.33 -4.41
CA ARG A 60 6.65 7.70 -5.17
C ARG A 60 7.47 8.76 -4.42
N PHE A 61 6.81 9.76 -3.85
CA PHE A 61 7.49 10.84 -3.13
C PHE A 61 8.18 10.34 -1.86
N GLU A 62 7.51 9.54 -1.04
CA GLU A 62 8.09 8.94 0.17
C GLU A 62 9.29 8.04 -0.13
N ALA A 63 9.24 7.27 -1.23
CA ALA A 63 10.38 6.46 -1.64
C ALA A 63 11.58 7.32 -2.06
N VAL A 64 11.34 8.42 -2.78
CA VAL A 64 12.40 9.38 -3.12
C VAL A 64 12.99 9.98 -1.84
N LEU A 65 12.16 10.40 -0.89
CA LEU A 65 12.62 10.95 0.39
C LEU A 65 13.44 9.93 1.18
N SER A 66 12.96 8.70 1.29
CA SER A 66 13.60 7.61 2.05
C SER A 66 14.93 7.18 1.43
N THR A 67 15.02 7.14 0.10
CA THR A 67 16.22 6.66 -0.61
C THR A 67 17.21 7.77 -0.96
N ALA A 68 16.87 9.05 -0.75
CA ALA A 68 17.71 10.19 -1.12
C ALA A 68 19.11 10.17 -0.48
N ALA A 69 19.20 9.72 0.78
CA ALA A 69 20.46 9.65 1.52
C ALA A 69 21.12 8.25 1.50
N MET A 70 20.49 7.27 0.83
CA MET A 70 20.98 5.90 0.78
C MET A 70 22.07 5.73 -0.28
N ASP A 71 23.08 4.90 0.05
CA ASP A 71 24.02 4.40 -0.95
C ASP A 71 23.39 3.32 -1.85
N GLU A 72 24.10 2.92 -2.91
CA GLU A 72 23.56 2.00 -3.92
C GLU A 72 23.21 0.61 -3.35
N ALA A 73 24.00 0.13 -2.37
CA ALA A 73 23.74 -1.14 -1.70
C ALA A 73 22.45 -1.08 -0.88
N SER A 74 22.25 0.03 -0.15
CA SER A 74 21.07 0.28 0.67
C SER A 74 19.81 0.47 -0.17
N LYS A 75 19.92 1.15 -1.32
CA LYS A 75 18.80 1.25 -2.29
C LYS A 75 18.40 -0.12 -2.82
N GLY A 76 19.36 -0.97 -3.18
CA GLY A 76 19.09 -2.33 -3.64
C GLY A 76 18.44 -3.23 -2.58
N ALA A 77 18.81 -3.08 -1.31
CA ALA A 77 18.13 -3.75 -0.20
C ALA A 77 16.70 -3.21 -0.02
N TRP A 78 16.55 -1.89 0.03
CA TRP A 78 15.27 -1.22 0.18
C TRP A 78 14.28 -1.58 -0.93
N CYS A 79 14.72 -1.61 -2.19
CA CYS A 79 13.89 -2.03 -3.32
C CYS A 79 13.38 -3.48 -3.21
N ARG A 80 14.20 -4.40 -2.68
CA ARG A 80 13.80 -5.80 -2.46
C ARG A 80 12.79 -5.94 -1.32
N GLU A 81 12.99 -5.20 -0.24
CA GLU A 81 12.04 -5.15 0.89
C GLU A 81 10.69 -4.55 0.48
N HIS A 82 10.72 -3.50 -0.36
CA HIS A 82 9.53 -2.77 -0.78
C HIS A 82 8.91 -3.34 -2.08
N GLY A 83 9.49 -4.40 -2.65
CA GLY A 83 8.97 -5.08 -3.84
C GLY A 83 8.98 -4.20 -5.09
N VAL A 84 10.03 -3.39 -5.27
CA VAL A 84 10.22 -2.42 -6.35
C VAL A 84 11.08 -3.00 -7.49
N TYR A 85 11.09 -4.33 -7.64
CA TYR A 85 11.86 -5.08 -8.64
C TYR A 85 10.97 -6.09 -9.34
#